data_AF-A0AAU2PA29-F1
#
_entry.id   AF-A0AAU2PA29-F1
#
_cell.length_a   1.000
_cell.length_b   1.000
_cell.length_c   1.000
_cell.angle_alpha   90.00
_cell.angle_beta   90.00
_cell.angle_gamma   90.00
#
_symmetry.space_group_name_H-M   'P 1'
#
loop_
_entity.id
_entity.type
_entity.pdbx_description
1 polymer ?
#
loop_
_entity_poly.entity_id
_entity_poly.type
_entity_poly.pdbx_seq_one_letter_code
_entity_poly.pdbx_strand_id
1 'polypeptide(L)'
;MPRIRVLEAIAGSDFSWAPGDVVEVSEEAAASWADGHRAVLVDEDQEPGDRTPSAVHQEPLILGEDGEPLEVVAATIEDLEPSADAEGGPRWVRWSVTVRLPIPAPGPDPDSDLDAGTGGGPVVNEQAEDEQGSPPAPLFDPREHSNREVLAYLDTVGEEEAIRVLDIEATEGENRAGIRKNREAVLEAARLRDPAPRRQPDAAEVAADDSRGGGRGEQPETRDW
;
A
#
# COMPACT_ATOMS: atom_id res chain seq x y z
N MET A 1 -18.30 -38.20 -23.17
CA MET A 1 -19.11 -37.65 -22.06
C MET A 1 -18.99 -36.14 -22.15
N PRO A 2 -20.06 -35.36 -21.91
CA PRO A 2 -19.97 -33.91 -21.99
C PRO A 2 -19.00 -33.36 -20.95
N ARG A 3 -18.25 -32.33 -21.37
CA ARG A 3 -17.35 -31.56 -20.52
C ARG A 3 -18.01 -30.24 -20.19
N ILE A 4 -17.99 -29.87 -18.91
CA ILE A 4 -18.44 -28.54 -18.46
C ILE A 4 -17.25 -27.77 -17.91
N ARG A 5 -17.22 -26.46 -18.14
CA ARG A 5 -16.28 -25.54 -17.52
C ARG A 5 -16.99 -24.78 -16.41
N VAL A 6 -16.45 -24.88 -15.20
CA VAL A 6 -17.00 -24.27 -13.99
C VAL A 6 -16.70 -22.76 -14.00
N LEU A 7 -17.69 -21.93 -13.72
CA LEU A 7 -17.58 -20.46 -13.68
C LEU A 7 -17.58 -19.92 -12.24
N GLU A 8 -18.30 -20.59 -11.34
CA GLU A 8 -18.39 -20.24 -9.92
C GLU A 8 -17.91 -21.42 -9.06
N ALA A 9 -17.37 -21.17 -7.88
CA ALA A 9 -16.93 -22.26 -7.00
C ALA A 9 -18.12 -23.10 -6.55
N ILE A 10 -18.06 -24.42 -6.76
CA ILE A 10 -19.13 -25.36 -6.40
C ILE A 10 -18.56 -26.41 -5.46
N ALA A 11 -19.18 -26.63 -4.32
CA ALA A 11 -18.82 -27.69 -3.38
C ALA A 11 -20.05 -28.50 -2.98
N GLY A 12 -19.90 -29.83 -3.00
CA GLY A 12 -20.84 -30.81 -2.48
C GLY A 12 -20.20 -31.68 -1.40
N SER A 13 -20.95 -32.66 -0.89
CA SER A 13 -20.45 -33.58 0.14
C SER A 13 -19.22 -34.38 -0.29
N ASP A 14 -19.10 -34.67 -1.59
CA ASP A 14 -18.09 -35.58 -2.15
C ASP A 14 -17.29 -34.96 -3.29
N PHE A 15 -17.46 -33.66 -3.57
CA PHE A 15 -16.75 -32.98 -4.66
C PHE A 15 -16.58 -31.49 -4.36
N SER A 16 -15.54 -30.89 -4.95
CA SER A 16 -15.30 -29.46 -4.94
C SER A 16 -14.65 -29.09 -6.27
N TRP A 17 -15.20 -28.09 -6.95
CA TRP A 17 -14.70 -27.56 -8.21
C TRP A 17 -14.44 -26.06 -8.08
N ALA A 18 -13.29 -25.62 -8.58
CA ALA A 18 -12.91 -24.22 -8.62
C ALA A 18 -13.37 -23.55 -9.93
N PRO A 19 -13.59 -22.22 -9.94
CA PRO A 19 -13.78 -21.47 -11.17
C PRO A 19 -12.63 -21.73 -12.15
N GLY A 20 -12.97 -22.11 -13.37
CA GLY A 20 -12.04 -22.46 -14.43
C GLY A 20 -11.83 -23.96 -14.64
N ASP A 21 -12.18 -24.81 -13.67
CA ASP A 21 -12.04 -26.27 -13.79
C ASP A 21 -12.90 -26.79 -14.96
N VAL A 22 -12.35 -27.75 -15.70
CA VAL A 22 -13.08 -28.48 -16.76
C VAL A 22 -13.31 -29.90 -16.27
N VAL A 23 -14.58 -30.29 -16.13
CA VAL A 23 -14.98 -31.57 -15.52
C VAL A 23 -15.80 -32.37 -16.51
N GLU A 24 -15.51 -33.66 -16.61
CA GLU A 24 -16.34 -34.62 -17.35
C GLU A 24 -17.51 -35.07 -16.48
N VAL A 25 -18.73 -34.92 -16.99
CA VAL A 25 -19.96 -35.27 -16.27
C VAL A 25 -20.92 -36.05 -17.17
N SER A 26 -21.94 -36.66 -16.57
CA SER A 26 -23.02 -37.27 -17.35
C SER A 26 -23.84 -36.21 -18.08
N GLU A 27 -24.58 -36.61 -19.12
CA GLU A 27 -25.43 -35.69 -19.90
C GLU A 27 -26.53 -35.03 -19.05
N GLU A 28 -27.13 -35.79 -18.12
CA GLU A 28 -28.10 -35.27 -17.16
C GLU A 28 -27.47 -34.23 -16.20
N ALA A 29 -26.24 -34.49 -15.74
CA ALA A 29 -25.51 -33.55 -14.91
C ALA A 29 -25.11 -32.30 -15.69
N ALA A 30 -24.64 -32.45 -16.94
CA ALA A 30 -24.32 -31.32 -17.81
C ALA A 30 -25.55 -30.41 -18.00
N ALA A 31 -26.74 -30.97 -18.26
CA ALA A 31 -27.97 -30.20 -18.40
C ALA A 31 -28.37 -29.47 -17.10
N SER A 32 -28.03 -30.02 -15.93
CA SER A 32 -28.37 -29.44 -14.62
C SER A 32 -27.40 -28.34 -14.17
N TRP A 33 -26.13 -28.43 -14.60
CA TRP A 33 -25.06 -27.54 -14.17
C TRP A 33 -24.65 -26.51 -15.21
N ALA A 34 -24.78 -26.80 -16.50
CA ALA A 34 -24.41 -25.90 -17.60
C ALA A 34 -25.52 -24.86 -17.90
N ASP A 35 -25.92 -24.09 -16.88
CA ASP A 35 -26.94 -23.05 -16.98
C ASP A 35 -26.40 -21.68 -17.46
N GLY A 36 -25.09 -21.59 -17.75
CA GLY A 36 -24.43 -20.36 -18.16
C GLY A 36 -24.02 -19.44 -17.01
N HIS A 37 -24.43 -19.74 -15.78
CA HIS A 37 -24.05 -19.00 -14.57
C HIS A 37 -23.04 -19.79 -13.73
N ARG A 38 -23.34 -21.06 -13.45
CA ARG A 38 -22.50 -21.95 -12.62
C ARG A 38 -21.45 -22.67 -13.45
N ALA A 39 -21.83 -23.13 -14.64
CA ALA A 39 -20.92 -23.75 -15.61
C ALA A 39 -21.42 -23.53 -17.05
N VAL A 40 -20.54 -23.80 -18.02
CA VAL A 40 -20.85 -23.80 -19.45
C VAL A 40 -20.40 -25.10 -20.10
N LEU A 41 -21.15 -25.60 -21.08
CA LEU A 41 -20.74 -26.74 -21.91
C LEU A 41 -19.51 -26.37 -22.74
N VAL A 42 -18.52 -27.25 -22.76
CA VAL A 42 -17.31 -27.11 -23.58
C VAL A 42 -17.52 -27.88 -24.87
N ASP A 43 -17.58 -27.18 -26.00
CA ASP A 43 -17.62 -27.80 -27.32
C ASP A 43 -16.35 -28.62 -27.56
N GLU A 44 -16.48 -29.88 -28.00
CA GLU A 44 -15.34 -30.79 -28.23
C GLU A 44 -14.36 -30.29 -29.30
N ASP A 45 -14.83 -29.44 -30.22
CA ASP A 45 -14.02 -28.82 -31.27
C ASP A 45 -13.25 -27.58 -30.80
N GLN A 46 -13.41 -27.16 -29.54
CA GLN A 46 -12.74 -26.01 -28.97
C GLN A 46 -11.44 -26.46 -28.29
N GLU A 47 -10.32 -26.35 -29.00
CA GLU A 47 -9.01 -26.65 -28.43
C GLU A 47 -8.80 -25.86 -27.11
N PRO A 48 -8.43 -26.53 -26.01
CA PRO A 48 -8.34 -25.91 -24.67
C PRO A 48 -7.19 -24.90 -24.52
N GLY A 49 -6.52 -24.51 -25.61
CA GLY A 49 -5.31 -23.69 -25.58
C GLY A 49 -5.49 -22.19 -25.81
N ASP A 50 -6.57 -21.74 -26.47
CA ASP A 50 -6.55 -20.39 -27.08
C ASP A 50 -7.70 -19.47 -26.67
N ARG A 51 -8.53 -19.90 -25.72
CA ARG A 51 -9.48 -18.99 -25.06
C ARG A 51 -8.92 -18.65 -23.70
N THR A 52 -7.92 -17.75 -23.72
CA THR A 52 -7.71 -16.81 -22.61
C THR A 52 -9.10 -16.41 -22.13
N PRO A 53 -9.41 -16.53 -20.82
CA PRO A 53 -10.66 -15.96 -20.34
C PRO A 53 -10.66 -14.56 -20.93
N SER A 54 -11.72 -14.25 -21.69
CA SER A 54 -11.97 -12.88 -22.09
C SER A 54 -12.21 -12.20 -20.74
N ALA A 55 -11.11 -11.80 -20.11
CA ALA A 55 -11.09 -10.89 -19.00
C ALA A 55 -11.79 -9.72 -19.64
N VAL A 56 -13.08 -9.63 -19.33
CA VAL A 56 -13.93 -8.53 -19.73
C VAL A 56 -13.02 -7.33 -19.52
N HIS A 57 -12.66 -6.64 -20.60
CA HIS A 57 -11.82 -5.46 -20.57
C HIS A 57 -12.64 -4.40 -19.83
N GLN A 58 -12.77 -4.59 -18.53
CA GLN A 58 -13.41 -3.69 -17.62
C GLN A 58 -12.29 -2.76 -17.23
N GLU A 59 -12.42 -1.50 -17.66
CA GLU A 59 -11.48 -0.47 -17.27
C GLU A 59 -11.37 -0.47 -15.74
N PRO A 60 -10.15 -0.45 -15.20
CA PRO A 60 -9.95 -0.54 -13.76
C PRO A 60 -10.60 0.66 -13.07
N LEU A 61 -11.45 0.39 -12.09
CA LEU A 61 -11.99 1.44 -11.22
C LEU A 61 -10.91 1.82 -10.20
N ILE A 62 -10.31 2.99 -10.37
CA ILE A 62 -9.32 3.54 -9.42
C ILE A 62 -10.04 4.54 -8.50
N LEU A 63 -9.87 4.38 -7.20
CA LEU A 63 -10.41 5.30 -6.19
C LEU A 63 -9.29 6.16 -5.61
N GLY A 64 -9.55 7.44 -5.40
CA GLY A 64 -8.67 8.36 -4.67
C GLY A 64 -8.68 8.09 -3.16
N GLU A 65 -7.86 8.84 -2.43
CA GLU A 65 -7.80 8.78 -0.95
C GLU A 65 -9.12 9.20 -0.29
N ASP A 66 -9.91 10.03 -0.98
CA ASP A 66 -11.26 10.44 -0.60
C ASP A 66 -12.34 9.40 -0.91
N GLY A 67 -11.97 8.29 -1.57
CA GLY A 67 -12.89 7.25 -2.02
C GLY A 67 -13.66 7.59 -3.30
N GLU A 68 -13.40 8.73 -3.93
CA GLU A 68 -14.03 9.12 -5.19
C GLU A 68 -13.32 8.46 -6.39
N PRO A 69 -14.05 8.10 -7.46
CA PRO A 69 -13.44 7.49 -8.64
C PRO A 69 -12.58 8.50 -9.40
N LEU A 70 -11.33 8.14 -9.67
CA LEU A 70 -10.42 8.90 -10.50
C LEU A 70 -10.63 8.58 -11.98
N GLU A 71 -10.54 9.61 -12.83
CA GLU A 71 -10.63 9.45 -14.28
C GLU A 71 -9.37 8.73 -14.80
N VAL A 72 -9.54 7.53 -15.35
CA VAL A 72 -8.46 6.78 -16.00
C VAL A 72 -8.26 7.32 -17.42
N VAL A 73 -7.09 7.89 -17.68
CA VAL A 73 -6.72 8.47 -18.98
C VAL A 73 -6.13 7.41 -19.90
N ALA A 74 -5.39 6.46 -19.34
CA ALA A 74 -4.80 5.35 -20.07
C ALA A 74 -4.58 4.16 -19.15
N ALA A 75 -4.75 2.95 -19.68
CA ALA A 75 -4.40 1.71 -19.01
C ALA A 75 -3.70 0.78 -20.00
N THR A 76 -2.56 0.21 -19.60
CA THR A 76 -1.84 -0.79 -20.38
C THR A 76 -1.58 -2.03 -19.54
N ILE A 77 -1.67 -3.19 -20.19
CA ILE A 77 -1.36 -4.49 -19.61
C ILE A 77 -0.19 -5.05 -20.39
N GLU A 78 0.90 -5.36 -19.70
CA GLU A 78 2.08 -5.99 -20.26
C GLU A 78 2.22 -7.40 -19.68
N ASP A 79 2.34 -8.42 -20.53
CA ASP A 79 2.68 -9.76 -20.08
C ASP A 79 4.12 -9.77 -19.55
N LEU A 80 4.30 -10.35 -18.37
CA LEU A 80 5.61 -10.56 -17.76
C LEU A 80 5.98 -12.04 -17.86
N GLU A 81 7.24 -12.30 -18.18
CA GLU A 81 7.79 -13.64 -18.06
C GLU A 81 7.68 -14.09 -16.59
N PRO A 82 7.18 -15.31 -16.32
CA PRO A 82 7.16 -15.86 -14.97
C PRO A 82 8.60 -15.96 -14.46
N SER A 83 8.79 -15.89 -13.13
CA SER A 83 10.12 -16.12 -12.58
C SER A 83 10.61 -17.53 -12.96
N ALA A 84 11.92 -17.67 -13.15
CA ALA A 84 12.53 -18.93 -13.59
C ALA A 84 12.22 -20.13 -12.65
N ASP A 85 11.80 -19.85 -11.42
CA ASP A 85 11.44 -20.85 -10.42
C ASP A 85 9.96 -21.29 -10.49
N ALA A 86 9.14 -20.65 -11.33
CA ALA A 86 7.69 -20.86 -11.41
C ALA A 86 7.29 -21.54 -12.75
N GLU A 87 7.74 -22.78 -12.95
CA GLU A 87 7.37 -23.57 -14.12
C GLU A 87 5.88 -23.97 -14.05
N GLY A 88 5.08 -23.54 -15.05
CA GLY A 88 3.65 -23.85 -15.12
C GLY A 88 2.73 -23.03 -14.20
N GLY A 89 3.24 -21.92 -13.64
CA GLY A 89 2.45 -21.01 -12.80
C GLY A 89 1.45 -20.13 -13.56
N PRO A 90 0.56 -19.42 -12.84
CA PRO A 90 -0.33 -18.43 -13.44
C PRO A 90 0.49 -17.37 -14.22
N ARG A 91 -0.06 -16.85 -15.32
CA ARG A 91 0.58 -15.76 -16.07
C ARG A 91 0.75 -14.53 -15.19
N TRP A 92 1.90 -13.89 -15.28
CA TRP A 92 2.16 -12.64 -14.59
C TRP A 92 1.91 -11.52 -15.58
N VAL A 93 1.17 -10.50 -15.16
CA VAL A 93 0.94 -9.30 -15.96
C VAL A 93 1.27 -8.07 -15.12
N ARG A 94 1.87 -7.07 -15.74
CA ARG A 94 2.03 -5.74 -15.18
C ARG A 94 0.91 -4.86 -15.70
N TRP A 95 0.15 -4.29 -14.79
CA TRP A 95 -0.81 -3.23 -15.11
C TRP A 95 -0.16 -1.88 -14.86
N SER A 96 -0.25 -0.99 -15.86
CA SER A 96 0.13 0.42 -15.71
C SER A 96 -1.09 1.28 -15.99
N VAL A 97 -1.45 2.16 -15.07
CA VAL A 97 -2.65 3.01 -15.17
C VAL A 97 -2.23 4.46 -14.98
N THR A 98 -2.65 5.32 -15.90
CA THR A 98 -2.50 6.78 -15.82
C THR A 98 -3.84 7.39 -15.46
N VAL A 99 -3.89 8.13 -14.36
CA VAL A 99 -5.10 8.79 -13.87
C VAL A 99 -4.98 10.30 -13.97
N ARG A 100 -6.10 11.00 -14.14
CA ARG A 100 -6.18 12.45 -13.98
C ARG A 100 -6.60 12.73 -12.54
N LEU A 101 -5.74 13.44 -11.81
CA LEU A 101 -6.06 13.92 -10.47
C LEU A 101 -7.00 15.12 -10.56
N PRO A 102 -8.00 15.23 -9.66
CA PRO A 102 -8.82 16.42 -9.56
C PRO A 102 -7.91 17.61 -9.21
N ILE A 103 -8.13 18.73 -9.90
CA ILE A 103 -7.45 19.98 -9.53
C ILE A 103 -7.97 20.35 -8.14
N PRO A 104 -7.11 20.48 -7.12
CA PRO A 104 -7.58 20.89 -5.80
C PRO A 104 -8.31 22.22 -5.99
N ALA A 105 -9.53 22.31 -5.45
CA ALA A 105 -10.25 23.56 -5.45
C ALA A 105 -9.30 24.62 -4.87
N PRO A 106 -9.20 25.82 -5.50
CA PRO A 106 -8.40 26.89 -4.94
C PRO A 106 -8.84 27.03 -3.48
N GLY A 107 -7.88 26.84 -2.57
CA GLY A 107 -8.15 27.01 -1.15
C GLY A 107 -8.77 28.40 -0.93
N PRO A 108 -9.54 28.60 0.14
CA PRO A 108 -10.02 29.94 0.48
C PRO A 108 -8.82 30.89 0.49
N ASP A 109 -8.85 31.90 -0.38
CA ASP A 109 -7.79 32.90 -0.45
C ASP A 109 -7.61 33.50 0.95
N PRO A 110 -6.44 33.32 1.60
CA PRO A 110 -6.23 33.83 2.95
C PRO A 110 -6.24 35.36 3.02
N ASP A 111 -6.25 36.03 1.87
CA ASP A 111 -6.24 37.48 1.74
C ASP A 111 -7.64 38.10 1.47
N SER A 112 -8.73 37.32 1.44
CA SER A 112 -10.08 37.84 1.17
C SER A 112 -10.83 38.42 2.39
N ASP A 113 -10.20 38.54 3.56
CA ASP A 113 -10.82 39.10 4.78
C ASP A 113 -10.59 40.60 5.01
N LEU A 114 -10.06 41.32 4.01
CA LEU A 114 -9.89 42.78 4.08
C LEU A 114 -10.86 43.49 3.11
N ASP A 115 -12.08 43.78 3.58
CA ASP A 115 -12.69 45.12 3.53
C ASP A 115 -14.24 45.07 3.67
N ALA A 116 -14.74 45.47 4.85
CA ALA A 116 -15.83 46.46 4.99
C ALA A 116 -16.22 46.68 6.47
N GLY A 117 -15.51 47.63 7.10
CA GLY A 117 -15.93 48.57 8.15
C GLY A 117 -17.00 48.21 9.19
N THR A 118 -16.67 48.45 10.48
CA THR A 118 -17.24 49.55 11.30
C THR A 118 -16.73 49.46 12.75
N GLY A 119 -15.90 50.43 13.14
CA GLY A 119 -16.02 51.16 14.41
C GLY A 119 -15.70 50.46 15.74
N GLY A 120 -14.55 50.84 16.32
CA GLY A 120 -14.50 51.30 17.72
C GLY A 120 -14.02 50.31 18.79
N GLY A 121 -12.75 50.43 19.15
CA GLY A 121 -12.22 50.00 20.45
C GLY A 121 -10.77 49.51 20.37
N PRO A 122 -9.82 50.03 21.19
CA PRO A 122 -8.53 49.38 21.35
C PRO A 122 -8.74 48.15 22.22
N VAL A 123 -9.12 47.03 21.61
CA VAL A 123 -9.03 45.74 22.26
C VAL A 123 -7.58 45.31 22.12
N VAL A 124 -6.85 45.42 23.22
CA VAL A 124 -5.55 44.81 23.43
C VAL A 124 -5.75 43.31 23.17
N ASN A 125 -5.41 42.84 21.98
CA ASN A 125 -5.43 41.42 21.66
C ASN A 125 -4.07 40.85 22.09
N GLU A 126 -3.95 40.67 23.41
CA GLU A 126 -3.04 39.67 24.00
C GLU A 126 -3.53 38.29 23.57
N GLN A 127 -3.30 37.92 22.31
CA GLN A 127 -3.18 36.53 21.91
C GLN A 127 -1.68 36.22 21.88
N ALA A 128 -1.09 36.29 23.07
CA ALA A 128 0.00 35.39 23.41
C ALA A 128 -0.54 33.97 23.24
N GLU A 129 0.03 33.24 22.30
CA GLU A 129 0.64 31.93 22.56
C GLU A 129 0.14 31.23 23.82
N ASP A 130 -1.12 30.81 23.81
CA ASP A 130 -1.56 29.66 24.56
C ASP A 130 -1.56 28.50 23.56
N GLU A 131 -0.37 27.94 23.31
CA GLU A 131 -0.18 26.51 23.08
C GLU A 131 -0.66 25.75 24.34
N GLN A 132 -1.93 25.95 24.72
CA GLN A 132 -2.63 25.14 25.70
C GLN A 132 -2.77 23.78 25.02
N GLY A 133 -1.76 22.95 25.30
CA GLY A 133 -1.56 21.64 24.74
C GLY A 133 -2.89 20.94 24.57
N SER A 134 -3.24 20.70 23.30
CA SER A 134 -4.19 19.63 23.01
C SER A 134 -3.75 18.44 23.85
N PRO A 135 -4.66 17.85 24.66
CA PRO A 135 -4.30 16.69 25.44
C PRO A 135 -3.61 15.71 24.49
N PRO A 136 -2.44 15.17 24.86
CA PRO A 136 -1.73 14.25 23.97
C PRO A 136 -2.72 13.21 23.51
N ALA A 137 -2.80 12.99 22.20
CA ALA A 137 -3.69 12.00 21.64
C ALA A 137 -3.51 10.70 22.44
N PRO A 138 -4.61 10.02 22.84
CA PRO A 138 -4.51 8.83 23.65
C PRO A 138 -3.56 7.84 22.97
N LEU A 139 -2.54 7.39 23.72
CA LEU A 139 -1.54 6.45 23.22
C LEU A 139 -2.26 5.20 22.70
N PHE A 140 -1.96 4.79 21.47
CA PHE A 140 -2.51 3.57 20.90
C PHE A 140 -2.03 2.35 21.70
N ASP A 141 -2.97 1.53 22.20
CA ASP A 141 -2.68 0.28 22.90
C ASP A 141 -3.00 -0.91 21.97
N PRO A 142 -1.99 -1.62 21.42
CA PRO A 142 -2.23 -2.70 20.46
C PRO A 142 -3.03 -3.88 21.02
N ARG A 143 -3.20 -3.99 22.34
CA ARG A 143 -3.96 -5.07 23.00
C ARG A 143 -5.46 -4.94 22.83
N GLU A 144 -5.95 -3.71 22.72
CA GLU A 144 -7.37 -3.42 22.53
C GLU A 144 -7.78 -3.53 21.05
N HIS A 145 -6.82 -3.78 20.17
CA HIS A 145 -7.00 -3.79 18.73
C HIS A 145 -6.72 -5.16 18.11
N SER A 146 -7.42 -5.45 17.01
CA SER A 146 -7.17 -6.63 16.19
C SER A 146 -5.85 -6.51 15.43
N ASN A 147 -5.29 -7.66 15.00
CA ASN A 147 -4.05 -7.68 14.22
C ASN A 147 -4.11 -6.76 12.99
N ARG A 148 -5.27 -6.72 12.31
CA ARG A 148 -5.48 -5.88 11.14
C ARG A 148 -5.40 -4.39 11.47
N GLU A 149 -6.01 -3.98 12.59
CA GLU A 149 -5.99 -2.58 13.03
C GLU A 149 -4.59 -2.16 13.49
N VAL A 150 -3.86 -3.03 14.19
CA VAL A 150 -2.47 -2.76 14.58
C VAL A 150 -1.58 -2.56 13.35
N LEU A 151 -1.70 -3.42 12.34
CA LEU A 151 -0.94 -3.28 11.09
C LEU A 151 -1.34 -2.02 10.31
N ALA A 152 -2.63 -1.67 10.26
CA ALA A 152 -3.10 -0.44 9.63
C ALA A 152 -2.58 0.81 10.36
N TYR A 153 -2.58 0.80 11.70
CA TYR A 153 -2.02 1.89 12.50
C TYR A 153 -0.52 2.05 12.27
N LEU A 154 0.24 0.94 12.29
CA LEU A 154 1.67 0.91 11.98
C LEU A 154 2.00 1.46 10.57
N ASP A 155 1.02 1.40 9.65
CA ASP A 155 1.18 1.97 8.30
C ASP A 155 1.05 3.50 8.25
N THR A 156 0.56 4.11 9.32
CA THR A 156 0.35 5.58 9.39
C THR A 156 1.34 6.31 10.29
N VAL A 157 1.95 5.59 11.24
CA VAL A 157 2.84 6.19 12.25
C VAL A 157 4.31 6.22 11.82
N GLY A 158 5.10 7.07 12.50
CA GLY A 158 6.56 7.17 12.34
C GLY A 158 7.34 6.06 13.04
N GLU A 159 8.67 6.06 12.88
CA GLU A 159 9.55 4.98 13.35
C GLU A 159 9.50 4.80 14.87
N GLU A 160 9.53 5.88 15.64
CA GLU A 160 9.55 5.81 17.12
C GLU A 160 8.27 5.17 17.70
N GLU A 161 7.11 5.56 17.18
CA GLU A 161 5.83 5.01 17.59
C GLU A 161 5.64 3.56 17.11
N ALA A 162 6.10 3.25 15.89
CA ALA A 162 6.11 1.89 15.39
C ALA A 162 6.94 0.95 16.28
N ILE A 163 8.13 1.38 16.71
CA ILE A 163 8.98 0.63 17.64
C ILE A 163 8.25 0.39 18.96
N ARG A 164 7.65 1.45 19.55
CA ARG A 164 6.90 1.35 20.82
C ARG A 164 5.79 0.30 20.74
N VAL A 165 4.96 0.36 19.70
CA VAL A 165 3.83 -0.56 19.50
C VAL A 165 4.32 -1.99 19.29
N LEU A 166 5.37 -2.18 18.48
CA LEU A 166 5.97 -3.49 18.23
C LEU A 166 6.62 -4.11 19.47
N ASP A 167 7.20 -3.29 20.35
CA ASP A 167 7.75 -3.76 21.61
C ASP A 167 6.67 -4.17 22.60
N ILE A 168 5.58 -3.41 22.72
CA ILE A 168 4.41 -3.78 23.55
C ILE A 168 3.80 -5.11 23.06
N GLU A 169 3.63 -5.30 21.75
CA GLU A 169 3.15 -6.58 21.19
C GLU A 169 4.12 -7.74 21.46
N ALA A 170 5.44 -7.48 21.47
CA ALA A 170 6.44 -8.52 21.71
C ALA A 170 6.54 -8.93 23.20
N THR A 171 6.42 -7.97 24.12
CA THR A 171 6.56 -8.21 25.56
C THR A 171 5.25 -8.63 26.21
N GLU A 172 4.13 -8.03 25.82
CA GLU A 172 2.88 -8.16 26.54
C GLU A 172 1.66 -8.52 25.67
N GLY A 173 1.85 -8.70 24.36
CA GLY A 173 0.84 -9.17 23.41
C GLY A 173 0.80 -10.68 23.26
N GLU A 174 -0.20 -11.18 22.54
CA GLU A 174 -0.39 -12.62 22.23
C GLU A 174 0.67 -13.18 21.25
N ASN A 175 1.73 -12.43 20.92
CA ASN A 175 2.75 -12.82 19.97
C ASN A 175 2.16 -13.29 18.63
N ARG A 176 1.28 -12.46 18.08
CA ARG A 176 0.59 -12.71 16.81
C ARG A 176 1.64 -12.92 15.72
N ALA A 177 1.71 -14.14 15.18
CA ALA A 177 2.78 -14.56 14.27
C ALA A 177 2.97 -13.64 13.04
N GLY A 178 1.89 -13.00 12.58
CA GLY A 178 1.92 -12.05 11.47
C GLY A 178 2.71 -10.78 11.76
N ILE A 179 2.57 -10.19 12.97
CA ILE A 179 3.24 -8.94 13.33
C ILE A 179 4.75 -9.16 13.46
N ARG A 180 5.16 -10.27 14.09
CA ARG A 180 6.58 -10.60 14.26
C ARG A 180 7.29 -10.81 12.92
N LYS A 181 6.63 -11.48 11.96
CA LYS A 181 7.20 -11.70 10.62
C LYS A 181 7.35 -10.40 9.83
N ASN A 182 6.43 -9.45 10.03
CA ASN A 182 6.43 -8.16 9.33
C ASN A 182 7.21 -7.05 10.05
N ARG A 183 7.83 -7.34 11.21
CA ARG A 183 8.50 -6.33 12.05
C ARG A 183 9.51 -5.50 11.25
N GLU A 184 10.41 -6.14 10.52
CA GLU A 184 11.46 -5.45 9.75
C GLU A 184 10.87 -4.59 8.63
N ALA A 185 9.90 -5.13 7.87
CA ALA A 185 9.23 -4.41 6.79
C ALA A 185 8.46 -3.19 7.30
N VAL A 186 7.79 -3.32 8.45
CA VAL A 186 7.08 -2.20 9.09
C VAL A 186 8.05 -1.11 9.53
N LEU A 187 9.17 -1.48 10.15
CA LEU A 187 10.18 -0.52 10.59
C LEU A 187 10.86 0.18 9.42
N GLU A 188 11.13 -0.54 8.33
CA GLU A 188 11.68 0.06 7.11
C GLU A 188 10.70 1.03 6.45
N ALA A 189 9.42 0.64 6.33
CA ALA A 189 8.37 1.52 5.80
C ALA A 189 8.17 2.77 6.67
N ALA A 190 8.19 2.62 8.00
CA ALA A 190 8.12 3.75 8.93
C ALA A 190 9.32 4.69 8.79
N ARG A 191 10.54 4.16 8.63
CA ARG A 191 11.76 4.96 8.39
C ARG A 191 11.73 5.71 7.06
N LEU A 192 11.12 5.14 6.04
CA LEU A 192 10.93 5.81 4.75
C LEU A 192 9.91 6.96 4.84
N ARG A 193 8.86 6.79 5.65
CA ARG A 193 7.79 7.78 5.85
C ARG A 193 8.22 8.94 6.76
N ASP A 194 8.93 8.61 7.82
CA ASP A 194 9.52 9.56 8.74
C ASP A 194 11.02 9.58 8.47
N PRO A 195 11.48 10.25 7.39
CA PRO A 195 12.87 10.57 7.24
C PRO A 195 13.16 11.56 8.35
N ALA A 196 13.45 11.01 9.55
CA ALA A 196 13.72 11.78 10.75
C ALA A 196 14.56 12.97 10.31
N PRO A 197 14.20 14.21 10.70
CA PRO A 197 14.99 15.37 10.33
C PRO A 197 16.39 14.99 10.72
N ARG A 198 17.25 14.70 9.73
CA ARG A 198 18.62 14.26 9.97
C ARG A 198 19.08 15.28 10.97
N ARG A 199 19.38 14.86 12.21
CA ARG A 199 20.01 15.74 13.19
C ARG A 199 21.13 16.34 12.38
N GLN A 200 20.94 17.59 11.92
CA GLN A 200 22.03 18.28 11.27
C GLN A 200 23.02 18.27 12.41
N PRO A 201 24.16 17.58 12.27
CA PRO A 201 25.14 17.54 13.33
C PRO A 201 25.28 18.99 13.74
N ASP A 202 24.97 19.28 15.02
CA ASP A 202 24.89 20.65 15.51
C ASP A 202 26.07 21.39 14.90
N ALA A 203 25.87 22.54 14.27
CA ALA A 203 26.96 23.21 13.54
C ALA A 203 28.23 23.41 14.42
N ALA A 204 28.07 23.32 15.74
CA ALA A 204 29.12 23.22 16.74
C ALA A 204 29.98 21.93 16.69
N GLU A 205 29.41 20.72 16.46
CA GLU A 205 30.19 19.47 16.33
C GLU A 205 30.95 19.41 15.01
N VAL A 206 30.38 19.92 13.90
CA VAL A 206 31.09 20.03 12.61
C VAL A 206 32.29 20.98 12.73
N ALA A 207 32.15 22.10 13.43
CA ALA A 207 33.25 23.04 13.66
C ALA A 207 34.35 22.47 14.58
N ALA A 208 34.01 21.56 15.51
CA ALA A 208 34.97 20.94 16.40
C ALA A 208 35.82 19.85 15.71
N ASP A 209 35.25 19.13 14.73
CA ASP A 209 35.99 18.13 13.96
C ASP A 209 36.94 18.77 12.94
N ASP A 210 36.52 19.89 12.32
CA ASP A 210 37.38 20.69 11.43
C ASP A 210 38.58 21.34 12.17
N SER A 211 38.47 21.55 13.49
CA SER A 211 39.57 22.05 14.32
C SER A 211 40.52 20.96 14.85
N ARG A 212 40.20 19.67 14.72
CA ARG A 212 41.07 18.55 15.14
C ARG A 212 41.91 17.94 14.02
N GLY A 213 41.62 18.29 12.76
CA GLY A 213 42.37 17.88 11.58
C GLY A 213 43.72 18.57 11.44
N GLY A 214 44.68 18.22 12.32
CA GLY A 214 46.08 18.55 12.14
C GLY A 214 46.58 18.11 10.76
N GLY A 215 47.19 19.05 10.04
CA GLY A 215 47.61 18.88 8.66
C GLY A 215 48.46 17.63 8.41
N ARG A 216 47.92 16.70 7.63
CA ARG A 216 48.73 15.81 6.81
C ARG A 216 48.86 16.46 5.45
N GLY A 217 49.73 17.45 5.36
CA GLY A 217 50.23 17.90 4.07
C GLY A 217 50.82 16.69 3.36
N GLU A 218 50.40 16.48 2.11
CA GLU A 218 51.05 15.58 1.15
C GLU A 218 52.56 15.84 1.22
N GLN A 219 53.32 14.91 1.80
CA GLN A 219 54.76 14.91 1.63
C GLN A 219 55.05 14.47 0.19
N PRO A 220 55.81 15.23 -0.60
CA PRO A 220 56.21 14.80 -1.93
C PRO A 220 57.11 13.56 -1.81
N GLU A 221 56.69 12.46 -2.43
CA GLU A 221 57.52 11.26 -2.59
C GLU A 221 58.77 11.60 -3.40
N THR A 222 59.92 11.65 -2.74
CA THR A 222 61.23 11.65 -3.41
C THR A 222 61.58 10.21 -3.78
N ARG A 223 61.59 9.93 -5.08
CA ARG A 223 62.03 8.65 -5.65
C ARG A 223 63.45 8.83 -6.19
N ASP A 224 64.44 8.27 -5.49
CA ASP A 224 65.80 8.13 -6.00
C ASP A 224 65.84 7.01 -7.06
N TRP A 225 66.66 7.26 -8.08
CA TRP A 225 66.82 6.53 -9.34
C TRP A 225 67.71 5.30 -9.22
#